data_AF-A0A543B144-F1
#
_entry.id   AF-A0A543B144-F1
#
_cell.length_a   1.000
_cell.length_b   1.000
_cell.length_c   1.000
_cell.angle_alpha   90.00
_cell.angle_beta   90.00
_cell.angle_gamma   90.00
#
_symmetry.space_group_name_H-M   'P 1'
#
loop_
_entity.id
_entity.type
_entity.pdbx_description
1 polymer ?
#
loop_
_entity_poly.entity_id
_entity_poly.type
_entity_poly.pdbx_seq_one_letter_code
_entity_poly.pdbx_strand_id
1 'polypeptide(L)'
;MTLKVLRVILIAVSVMLVGFIIWIDLSTDLWQKYVVISGLVAGLVTFFLTAIVIDRVIARSTHERWAPVTRLALGDVRRQLVADLPPYATPAVHRLPRLRMDGDRDADLDDVIAAAVDERDRLATALSRWSSFLSASADVVDIMDSVAEIARRLDLIGLLATELRHESNGEPSLSSEDEAVRVLLSEVDAYHRAGDGLIALIDTTLANNAELAVREPTRSMPNG
;
A
#
# COMPACT_ATOMS: atom_id res chain seq x y z
N MET A 1 -3.83 -19.65 -10.80
CA MET A 1 -3.24 -20.30 -12.00
C MET A 1 -1.87 -20.84 -11.61
N THR A 2 -1.65 -22.16 -11.63
CA THR A 2 -0.42 -22.77 -11.10
C THR A 2 0.78 -22.43 -11.99
N LEU A 3 1.97 -22.25 -11.39
CA LEU A 3 3.23 -21.93 -12.09
C LEU A 3 3.52 -22.89 -13.26
N LYS A 4 3.07 -24.15 -13.15
CA LYS A 4 3.12 -25.17 -14.21
C LYS A 4 2.27 -24.79 -15.42
N VAL A 5 1.05 -24.29 -15.21
CA VAL A 5 0.15 -23.87 -16.30
C VAL A 5 0.70 -22.63 -17.02
N LEU A 6 1.24 -21.65 -16.28
CA LEU A 6 1.90 -20.50 -16.89
C LEU A 6 3.08 -20.94 -17.77
N ARG A 7 3.92 -21.86 -17.29
CA ARG A 7 5.08 -22.38 -18.03
C ARG A 7 4.65 -23.11 -19.31
N VAL A 8 3.60 -23.91 -19.23
CA VAL A 8 3.03 -24.63 -20.39
C VAL A 8 2.48 -23.64 -21.42
N ILE A 9 1.77 -22.61 -20.99
CA ILE A 9 1.27 -21.56 -21.90
C ILE A 9 2.43 -20.82 -22.57
N LEU A 10 3.47 -20.45 -21.80
CA LEU A 10 4.63 -19.74 -22.34
C LEU A 10 5.38 -20.59 -23.37
N ILE A 11 5.57 -21.88 -23.09
CA ILE A 11 6.17 -22.83 -24.05
C ILE A 11 5.29 -22.97 -25.30
N ALA A 12 3.98 -23.15 -25.13
CA ALA A 12 3.06 -23.30 -26.25
C ALA A 12 3.03 -22.04 -27.15
N VAL A 13 3.00 -20.85 -26.54
CA VAL A 13 3.07 -19.57 -27.26
C VAL A 13 4.41 -19.42 -27.99
N SER A 14 5.54 -19.77 -27.34
CA SER A 14 6.85 -19.76 -28.01
C SER A 14 6.90 -20.71 -29.21
N VAL A 15 6.43 -21.95 -29.06
CA VAL A 15 6.41 -22.93 -30.16
C VAL A 15 5.53 -22.45 -31.31
N MET A 16 4.35 -21.91 -31.00
CA MET A 16 3.42 -21.36 -31.98
C MET A 16 4.03 -20.16 -32.73
N LEU A 17 4.72 -19.26 -32.02
CA LEU A 17 5.40 -18.11 -32.60
C LEU A 17 6.52 -18.54 -33.56
N VAL A 18 7.34 -19.51 -33.16
CA VAL A 18 8.42 -20.06 -34.01
C VAL A 18 7.83 -20.70 -35.26
N GLY A 19 6.77 -21.50 -35.12
CA GLY A 19 6.09 -22.11 -36.26
C GLY A 19 5.50 -21.07 -37.22
N PHE A 20 4.93 -19.98 -36.69
CA PHE A 20 4.40 -18.89 -37.48
C PHE A 20 5.49 -18.12 -38.25
N ILE A 21 6.65 -17.90 -37.64
CA ILE A 21 7.81 -17.27 -38.32
C ILE A 21 8.32 -18.16 -39.46
N ILE A 22 8.46 -19.47 -39.22
CA ILE A 22 8.88 -20.44 -40.25
C ILE A 22 7.87 -20.48 -41.40
N TRP A 23 6.57 -20.42 -41.09
CA TRP A 23 5.51 -20.39 -42.11
C TRP A 23 5.62 -19.16 -43.01
N ILE A 24 5.81 -17.97 -42.42
CA ILE A 24 6.00 -16.73 -43.19
C ILE A 24 7.27 -16.81 -44.05
N ASP A 25 8.36 -17.34 -43.51
CA ASP A 25 9.61 -17.52 -44.24
C ASP A 25 9.44 -18.43 -45.47
N LEU A 26 8.74 -19.56 -45.33
CA LEU A 26 8.45 -20.45 -46.46
C LEU A 26 7.46 -19.85 -47.47
N SER A 27 6.49 -19.05 -47.02
CA SER A 27 5.42 -18.56 -47.88
C SER A 27 5.75 -17.22 -48.56
N THR A 28 6.79 -16.51 -48.14
CA THR A 28 7.11 -15.18 -48.66
C THR A 28 8.60 -14.96 -48.88
N ASP A 29 8.97 -14.55 -50.10
CA ASP A 29 10.32 -14.12 -50.50
C ASP A 29 10.72 -12.73 -49.93
N LEU A 30 10.04 -12.30 -48.86
CA LEU A 30 10.14 -10.96 -48.27
C LEU A 30 11.50 -10.72 -47.62
N TRP A 31 12.14 -11.77 -47.11
CA TRP A 31 13.41 -11.64 -46.40
C TRP A 31 14.53 -11.18 -47.31
N GLN A 32 14.60 -11.61 -48.56
CA GLN A 32 15.63 -11.17 -49.50
C GLN A 32 15.59 -9.66 -49.78
N LYS A 33 14.40 -9.04 -49.78
CA LYS A 33 14.24 -7.59 -50.04
C LYS A 33 14.34 -6.71 -48.79
N TYR A 34 14.07 -7.25 -47.61
CA TYR A 34 13.88 -6.44 -46.40
C TYR A 34 14.70 -6.90 -45.18
N VAL A 35 15.77 -7.70 -45.36
CA VAL A 35 16.68 -8.22 -44.30
C VAL A 35 16.95 -7.20 -43.18
N VAL A 36 17.25 -5.96 -43.54
CA VAL A 36 17.64 -4.93 -42.56
C VAL A 36 16.44 -4.48 -41.70
N ILE A 37 15.26 -4.34 -42.31
CA ILE A 37 14.04 -3.91 -41.59
C ILE A 37 13.52 -5.04 -40.71
N SER A 38 13.56 -6.28 -41.21
CA SER A 38 13.11 -7.44 -40.45
C SER A 38 14.02 -7.74 -39.25
N GLY A 39 15.33 -7.56 -39.38
CA GLY A 39 16.26 -7.63 -38.25
C GLY A 39 15.99 -6.59 -37.17
N LEU A 40 15.67 -5.35 -37.57
CA LEU A 40 15.33 -4.27 -36.64
C LEU A 40 13.99 -4.53 -35.92
N VAL A 41 12.97 -4.98 -36.64
CA VAL A 41 11.66 -5.33 -36.07
C VAL A 41 11.80 -6.53 -35.12
N ALA A 42 12.54 -7.56 -35.50
CA ALA A 42 12.78 -8.73 -34.64
C ALA A 42 13.55 -8.34 -33.36
N GLY A 43 14.56 -7.49 -33.46
CA GLY A 43 15.28 -6.95 -32.31
C GLY A 43 14.36 -6.13 -31.39
N LEU A 44 13.50 -5.28 -31.96
CA LEU A 44 12.54 -4.47 -31.21
C LEU A 44 11.50 -5.33 -30.49
N VAL A 45 10.93 -6.32 -31.18
CA VAL A 45 9.98 -7.28 -30.57
C VAL A 45 10.65 -8.07 -29.45
N THR A 46 11.88 -8.54 -29.66
CA THR A 46 12.64 -9.26 -28.64
C THR A 46 12.93 -8.36 -27.45
N PHE A 47 13.29 -7.09 -27.67
CA PHE A 47 13.51 -6.11 -26.61
C PHE A 47 12.23 -5.87 -25.80
N PHE A 48 11.09 -5.64 -26.44
CA PHE A 48 9.82 -5.46 -25.73
C PHE A 48 9.39 -6.71 -24.97
N LEU A 49 9.53 -7.89 -25.59
CA LEU A 49 9.19 -9.15 -24.93
C LEU A 49 10.10 -9.39 -23.73
N THR A 50 11.40 -9.10 -23.88
CA THR A 50 12.39 -9.21 -22.81
C THR A 50 12.07 -8.22 -21.69
N ALA A 51 11.77 -6.95 -21.99
CA ALA A 51 11.37 -5.96 -21.00
C ALA A 51 10.14 -6.41 -20.21
N ILE A 52 9.07 -6.84 -20.90
CA ILE A 52 7.82 -7.28 -20.26
C ILE A 52 8.02 -8.54 -19.40
N VAL A 53 8.78 -9.52 -19.90
CA VAL A 53 9.01 -10.78 -19.18
C VAL A 53 9.97 -10.58 -18.01
N ILE A 54 11.04 -9.82 -18.20
CA ILE A 54 12.00 -9.50 -17.13
C ILE A 54 11.30 -8.73 -16.03
N ASP A 55 10.53 -7.68 -16.34
CA ASP A 55 9.80 -6.92 -15.33
C ASP A 55 8.88 -7.81 -14.51
N ARG A 56 8.17 -8.74 -15.16
CA ARG A 56 7.23 -9.64 -14.46
C ARG A 56 7.94 -10.73 -13.64
N VAL A 57 9.08 -11.25 -14.10
CA VAL A 57 9.87 -12.26 -13.38
C VAL A 57 10.67 -11.64 -12.23
N ILE A 58 11.24 -10.46 -12.46
CA ILE A 58 11.93 -9.69 -11.43
C ILE A 58 10.93 -9.23 -10.36
N ALA A 59 9.77 -8.70 -10.74
CA ALA A 59 8.74 -8.29 -9.78
C ALA A 59 8.35 -9.47 -8.87
N ARG A 60 8.15 -10.66 -9.44
CA ARG A 60 7.77 -11.84 -8.66
C ARG A 60 8.88 -12.36 -7.74
N SER A 61 10.11 -12.48 -8.24
CA SER A 61 11.23 -12.98 -7.44
C SER A 61 11.67 -11.99 -6.36
N THR A 62 11.53 -10.69 -6.62
CA THR A 62 11.73 -9.62 -5.65
C THR A 62 10.67 -9.72 -4.55
N HIS A 63 9.39 -9.87 -4.92
CA HIS A 63 8.30 -10.03 -3.95
C HIS A 63 8.51 -11.21 -2.99
N GLU A 64 8.92 -12.38 -3.50
CA GLU A 64 9.16 -13.57 -2.69
C GLU A 64 10.37 -13.40 -1.74
N ARG A 65 11.45 -12.74 -2.17
CA ARG A 65 12.64 -12.52 -1.34
C ARG A 65 12.40 -11.52 -0.20
N TRP A 66 11.57 -10.52 -0.44
CA TRP A 66 11.35 -9.43 0.51
C TRP A 66 10.11 -9.60 1.38
N ALA A 67 9.27 -10.63 1.12
CA ALA A 67 8.07 -10.92 1.91
C ALA A 67 8.29 -10.95 3.44
N PRO A 68 9.39 -11.50 4.00
CA PRO A 68 9.63 -11.45 5.45
C PRO A 68 9.85 -10.03 5.97
N VAL A 69 10.55 -9.20 5.21
CA VAL A 69 10.84 -7.80 5.55
C VAL A 69 9.57 -6.96 5.42
N THR A 70 8.76 -7.19 4.39
CA THR A 70 7.44 -6.57 4.24
C THR A 70 6.53 -6.88 5.42
N ARG A 71 6.53 -8.12 5.91
CA ARG A 71 5.75 -8.49 7.10
C ARG A 71 6.22 -7.79 8.36
N LEU A 72 7.53 -7.64 8.55
CA LEU A 72 8.09 -6.92 9.69
C LEU A 72 7.74 -5.43 9.62
N ALA A 73 7.91 -4.81 8.46
CA ALA A 73 7.60 -3.39 8.25
C ALA A 73 6.11 -3.09 8.46
N LEU A 74 5.25 -3.82 7.77
CA LEU A 74 3.80 -3.64 7.89
C LEU A 74 3.27 -4.04 9.28
N GLY A 75 3.88 -5.05 9.90
CA GLY A 75 3.56 -5.46 11.27
C GLY A 75 3.92 -4.39 12.30
N ASP A 76 5.05 -3.68 12.13
CA ASP A 76 5.45 -2.57 12.98
C ASP A 76 4.51 -1.37 12.79
N VAL A 77 4.19 -0.99 11.55
CA VAL A 77 3.20 0.06 11.23
C VAL A 77 1.84 -0.28 11.87
N ARG A 78 1.36 -1.51 11.67
CA ARG A 78 0.10 -1.98 12.27
C ARG A 78 0.14 -1.93 13.80
N ARG A 79 1.25 -2.32 14.42
CA ARG A 79 1.38 -2.31 15.88
C ARG A 79 1.35 -0.89 16.43
N GLN A 80 1.96 0.07 15.73
CA GLN A 80 1.95 1.46 16.17
C GLN A 80 0.58 2.12 15.98
N LEU A 81 -0.17 1.71 14.96
CA LEU A 81 -1.57 2.13 14.74
C LEU A 81 -2.54 1.53 15.77
N VAL A 82 -2.35 0.25 16.14
CA VAL A 82 -3.21 -0.49 17.06
C VAL A 82 -2.58 -0.47 18.45
N ALA A 83 -2.58 0.69 19.11
CA ALA A 83 -2.02 0.80 20.46
C ALA A 83 -3.02 0.32 21.55
N ASP A 84 -2.48 -0.47 22.49
CA ASP A 84 -3.02 -0.91 23.79
C ASP A 84 -4.42 -1.55 23.82
N LEU A 85 -4.85 -2.17 22.73
CA LEU A 85 -6.03 -3.03 22.76
C LEU A 85 -5.67 -4.40 23.37
N PRO A 86 -6.44 -4.92 24.35
CA PRO A 86 -6.25 -6.27 24.85
C PRO A 86 -6.34 -7.27 23.68
N PRO A 87 -5.65 -8.42 23.73
CA PRO A 87 -5.49 -9.34 22.59
C PRO A 87 -6.79 -9.91 21.99
N TYR A 88 -7.94 -9.64 22.61
CA TYR A 88 -9.27 -10.07 22.17
C TYR A 88 -10.13 -8.95 21.58
N ALA A 89 -9.65 -7.70 21.59
CA ALA A 89 -10.41 -6.57 21.06
C ALA A 89 -10.20 -6.44 19.56
N THR A 90 -11.25 -6.00 18.86
CA THR A 90 -11.19 -5.72 17.42
C THR A 90 -10.10 -4.66 17.18
N PRO A 91 -9.09 -4.95 16.34
CA PRO A 91 -8.02 -3.99 16.07
C PRO A 91 -8.64 -2.75 15.45
N ALA A 92 -8.55 -1.65 16.18
CA ALA A 92 -8.97 -0.33 15.75
C ALA A 92 -7.77 0.60 15.92
N VAL A 93 -7.67 1.62 15.06
CA VAL A 93 -6.64 2.65 15.22
C VAL A 93 -6.84 3.35 16.56
N HIS A 94 -5.74 3.80 17.18
CA HIS A 94 -5.77 4.57 18.42
C HIS A 94 -6.82 5.68 18.29
N ARG A 95 -7.86 5.62 19.12
CA ARG A 95 -9.01 6.50 18.96
C ARG A 95 -8.63 7.86 19.49
N LEU A 96 -8.60 8.85 18.60
CA LEU A 96 -8.73 10.24 19.03
C LEU A 96 -9.90 10.32 20.02
N PRO A 97 -9.77 11.07 21.12
CA PRO A 97 -10.84 11.28 22.06
C PRO A 97 -12.11 11.67 21.31
N ARG A 98 -13.21 10.94 21.53
CA ARG A 98 -14.50 11.37 21.00
C ARG A 98 -14.94 12.57 21.83
N LEU A 99 -14.91 13.75 21.21
CA LEU A 99 -15.37 15.00 21.79
C LEU A 99 -16.74 14.78 22.46
N ARG A 100 -16.77 14.89 23.78
CA ARG A 100 -18.00 14.84 24.55
C ARG A 100 -18.36 16.29 24.81
N MET A 101 -19.07 16.89 23.85
CA MET A 101 -19.56 18.28 23.89
C MET A 101 -20.53 18.58 25.07
N ASP A 102 -20.59 17.70 26.08
CA ASP A 102 -21.32 17.83 27.34
C ASP A 102 -20.41 18.32 28.50
N GLY A 103 -19.09 18.44 28.29
CA GLY A 103 -18.07 18.75 29.32
C GLY A 103 -17.30 20.07 29.11
N ASP A 104 -16.10 20.16 29.69
CA ASP A 104 -15.16 21.28 29.48
C ASP A 104 -14.59 21.19 28.07
N ARG A 105 -15.15 22.00 27.17
CA ARG A 105 -14.82 21.97 25.75
C ARG A 105 -13.36 22.29 25.46
N ASP A 106 -12.74 23.21 26.19
CA ASP A 106 -11.35 23.58 25.93
C ASP A 106 -10.40 22.44 26.33
N ALA A 107 -10.70 21.73 27.42
CA ALA A 107 -9.98 20.52 27.82
C ALA A 107 -10.15 19.39 26.79
N ASP A 108 -11.37 19.18 26.29
CA ASP A 108 -11.67 18.20 25.25
C ASP A 108 -10.92 18.50 23.93
N LEU A 109 -10.81 19.77 23.54
CA LEU A 109 -10.05 20.21 22.37
C LEU A 109 -8.54 20.00 22.57
N ASP A 110 -8.01 20.31 23.76
CA ASP A 110 -6.60 20.09 24.09
C ASP A 110 -6.22 18.61 24.05
N ASP A 111 -7.10 17.74 24.55
CA ASP A 111 -6.92 16.29 24.47
C ASP A 111 -6.91 15.79 23.03
N VAL A 112 -7.80 16.32 22.16
CA VAL A 112 -7.81 15.97 20.73
C VAL A 112 -6.55 16.45 20.01
N ILE A 113 -6.08 17.67 20.29
CA ILE A 113 -4.86 18.21 19.70
C ILE A 113 -3.66 17.36 20.12
N ALA A 114 -3.52 17.07 21.41
CA ALA A 114 -2.41 16.28 21.94
C ALA A 114 -2.42 14.85 21.36
N ALA A 115 -3.60 14.22 21.29
CA ALA A 115 -3.74 12.89 20.71
C ALA A 115 -3.42 12.86 19.20
N ALA A 116 -3.81 13.90 18.45
CA ALA A 116 -3.52 13.98 17.02
C ALA A 116 -2.02 14.13 16.75
N VAL A 117 -1.31 14.93 17.56
CA VAL A 117 0.15 15.09 17.47
C VAL A 117 0.87 13.78 17.82
N ASP A 118 0.50 13.15 18.93
CA ASP A 118 1.14 11.90 19.37
C ASP A 118 0.95 10.77 18.34
N GLU A 119 -0.25 10.63 17.78
CA GLU A 119 -0.51 9.63 16.73
C GLU A 119 0.28 9.91 15.45
N ARG A 120 0.39 11.18 15.05
CA ARG A 120 1.21 11.58 13.90
C ARG A 120 2.68 11.23 14.11
N ASP A 121 3.21 11.49 15.30
CA ASP A 121 4.61 11.22 15.64
C ASP A 121 4.91 9.71 15.68
N ARG A 122 3.96 8.91 16.16
CA ARG A 122 4.03 7.43 16.09
C ARG A 122 4.09 6.96 14.64
N LEU A 123 3.16 7.42 13.80
CA LEU A 123 3.16 7.10 12.37
C LEU A 123 4.47 7.50 11.69
N ALA A 124 4.96 8.72 11.93
CA ALA A 124 6.22 9.19 11.38
C ALA A 124 7.41 8.33 11.84
N THR A 125 7.41 7.91 13.10
CA THR A 125 8.45 7.04 13.66
C THR A 125 8.43 5.66 13.01
N ALA A 126 7.26 5.03 12.85
CA ALA A 126 7.11 3.76 12.15
C ALA A 126 7.64 3.86 10.71
N LEU A 127 7.19 4.87 9.98
CA LEU A 127 7.58 5.08 8.58
C LEU A 127 9.07 5.38 8.44
N SER A 128 9.64 6.18 9.33
CA SER A 128 11.07 6.54 9.28
C SER A 128 11.96 5.30 9.30
N ARG A 129 11.67 4.35 10.19
CA ARG A 129 12.42 3.08 10.32
C ARG A 129 12.41 2.24 9.04
N TRP A 130 11.29 2.27 8.32
CA TRP A 130 11.08 1.42 7.14
C TRP A 130 11.12 2.20 5.81
N SER A 131 11.39 3.51 5.85
CA SER A 131 11.27 4.44 4.72
C SER A 131 12.03 3.98 3.48
N SER A 132 13.30 3.61 3.63
CA SER A 132 14.14 3.13 2.53
C SER A 132 13.65 1.81 1.93
N PHE A 133 12.95 0.99 2.70
CA PHE A 133 12.40 -0.28 2.24
C PHE A 133 11.04 -0.07 1.56
N LEU A 134 10.16 0.70 2.20
CA LEU A 134 8.82 1.00 1.71
C LEU A 134 8.87 1.79 0.40
N SER A 135 9.82 2.73 0.24
CA SER A 135 9.99 3.49 -1.00
C SER A 135 10.44 2.64 -2.19
N ALA A 136 11.04 1.47 -1.94
CA ALA A 136 11.52 0.56 -2.97
C ALA A 136 10.52 -0.57 -3.28
N SER A 137 9.43 -0.68 -2.51
CA SER A 137 8.45 -1.76 -2.63
C SER A 137 7.20 -1.26 -3.36
N ALA A 138 6.92 -1.85 -4.53
CA ALA A 138 5.71 -1.54 -5.29
C ALA A 138 4.43 -2.05 -4.59
N ASP A 139 4.55 -3.04 -3.70
CA ASP A 139 3.41 -3.71 -3.06
C ASP A 139 2.81 -2.94 -1.88
N VAL A 140 3.41 -1.81 -1.51
CA VAL A 140 2.98 -0.98 -0.38
C VAL A 140 2.52 0.41 -0.81
N VAL A 141 2.39 0.67 -2.12
CA VAL A 141 1.95 1.98 -2.63
C VAL A 141 0.59 2.37 -2.06
N ASP A 142 -0.42 1.50 -2.18
CA ASP A 142 -1.77 1.76 -1.66
C ASP A 142 -1.78 1.97 -0.12
N ILE A 143 -0.86 1.29 0.58
CA ILE A 143 -0.68 1.44 2.04
C ILE A 143 -0.05 2.80 2.35
N MET A 144 0.97 3.21 1.61
CA MET A 144 1.64 4.51 1.78
C MET A 144 0.69 5.67 1.47
N ASP A 145 -0.15 5.55 0.44
CA ASP A 145 -1.18 6.53 0.11
C ASP A 145 -2.22 6.64 1.23
N SER A 146 -2.65 5.51 1.78
CA SER A 146 -3.57 5.47 2.92
C SER A 146 -2.96 6.09 4.18
N VAL A 147 -1.68 5.85 4.45
CA VAL A 147 -0.95 6.46 5.56
C VAL A 147 -0.81 7.98 5.38
N ALA A 148 -0.50 8.44 4.16
CA ALA A 148 -0.41 9.86 3.85
C ALA A 148 -1.76 10.57 4.05
N GLU A 149 -2.86 9.93 3.65
CA GLU A 149 -4.21 10.43 3.88
C GLU A 149 -4.55 10.53 5.37
N ILE A 150 -4.18 9.53 6.18
CA ILE A 150 -4.36 9.58 7.63
C ILE A 150 -3.54 10.73 8.24
N ALA A 151 -2.27 10.87 7.87
CA ALA A 151 -1.43 11.95 8.37
C ALA A 151 -2.00 13.33 8.02
N ARG A 152 -2.50 13.51 6.79
CA ARG A 152 -3.17 14.74 6.36
C ARG A 152 -4.42 15.05 7.21
N ARG A 153 -5.19 14.02 7.57
CA ARG A 153 -6.38 14.20 8.42
C ARG A 153 -6.01 14.56 9.85
N LEU A 154 -4.98 13.94 10.42
CA LEU A 154 -4.48 14.31 11.76
C LEU A 154 -4.07 15.78 11.81
N ASP A 155 -3.39 16.27 10.75
CA ASP A 155 -2.99 17.68 10.62
C ASP A 155 -4.21 18.60 10.56
N LEU A 156 -5.21 18.23 9.77
CA LEU A 156 -6.45 18.98 9.64
C LEU A 156 -7.23 19.03 10.96
N ILE A 157 -7.34 17.91 11.66
CA ILE A 157 -8.00 17.82 12.97
C ILE A 157 -7.29 18.72 13.98
N GLY A 158 -5.96 18.68 14.04
CA GLY A 158 -5.17 19.54 14.93
C GLY A 158 -5.36 21.02 14.61
N LEU A 159 -5.41 21.39 13.32
CA LEU A 159 -5.66 22.76 12.88
C LEU A 159 -7.06 23.24 13.28
N LEU A 160 -8.10 22.46 12.95
CA LEU A 160 -9.50 22.79 13.26
C LEU A 160 -9.74 22.91 14.76
N ALA A 161 -9.19 21.99 15.56
CA ALA A 161 -9.31 22.03 17.01
C ALA A 161 -8.59 23.26 17.61
N THR A 162 -7.43 23.63 17.06
CA THR A 162 -6.70 24.83 17.47
C THR A 162 -7.45 26.10 17.12
N GLU A 163 -8.05 26.18 15.93
CA GLU A 163 -8.84 27.32 15.47
C GLU A 163 -10.10 27.50 16.33
N LEU A 164 -10.85 26.42 16.59
CA LEU A 164 -11.98 26.40 17.51
C LEU A 164 -11.62 26.88 18.92
N ARG A 165 -10.43 26.51 19.42
CA ARG A 165 -9.91 26.98 20.72
C ARG A 165 -9.63 28.48 20.73
N HIS A 166 -9.14 29.04 19.62
CA HIS A 166 -8.88 30.48 19.52
C HIS A 166 -10.19 31.29 19.40
N GLU A 167 -11.18 30.78 18.65
CA GLU A 167 -12.49 31.41 18.52
C GLU A 167 -13.28 31.43 19.84
N SER A 168 -13.15 30.38 20.66
CA SER A 168 -13.70 30.33 22.05
C SER A 168 -13.23 31.51 22.92
N ASN A 169 -12.03 32.05 22.64
CA ASN A 169 -11.44 33.17 23.36
C ASN A 169 -11.79 34.56 22.77
N GLY A 170 -12.52 34.62 21.65
CA GLY A 170 -13.00 35.84 20.99
C GLY A 170 -14.51 36.07 21.13
N GLU A 171 -15.08 37.10 20.48
CA GLU A 171 -16.55 37.24 20.38
C GLU A 171 -17.11 36.14 19.46
N PRO A 172 -17.87 35.15 19.98
CA PRO A 172 -18.32 34.01 19.18
C PRO A 172 -19.56 34.40 18.37
N SER A 173 -19.54 34.11 17.07
CA SER A 173 -20.76 33.97 16.30
C SER A 173 -21.28 32.54 16.46
N LEU A 174 -22.34 32.36 17.26
CA LEU A 174 -22.95 31.06 17.58
C LEU A 174 -23.22 30.18 16.34
N SER A 175 -23.48 30.77 15.17
CA SER A 175 -23.74 30.01 13.94
C SER A 175 -22.48 29.44 13.26
N SER A 176 -21.33 30.11 13.38
CA SER A 176 -20.07 29.61 12.79
C SER A 176 -19.42 28.54 13.66
N GLU A 177 -19.61 28.66 14.97
CA GLU A 177 -19.04 27.76 15.95
C GLU A 177 -19.63 26.33 15.88
N ASP A 178 -20.97 26.23 15.81
CA ASP A 178 -21.67 24.95 15.64
C ASP A 178 -21.33 24.28 14.29
N GLU A 179 -21.03 25.06 13.26
CA GLU A 179 -20.56 24.54 11.98
C GLU A 179 -19.14 23.99 12.09
N ALA A 180 -18.21 24.74 12.68
CA ALA A 180 -16.82 24.33 12.86
C ALA A 180 -16.71 23.08 13.75
N VAL A 181 -17.50 22.97 14.82
CA VAL A 181 -17.58 21.76 15.66
C VAL A 181 -18.07 20.55 14.86
N ARG A 182 -19.11 20.71 14.04
CA ARG A 182 -19.61 19.62 13.18
C ARG A 182 -18.56 19.17 12.16
N VAL A 183 -17.82 20.12 11.58
CA VAL A 183 -16.72 19.80 10.65
C VAL A 183 -15.63 19.00 11.37
N LEU A 184 -15.20 19.44 12.55
CA LEU A 184 -14.19 18.72 13.35
C LEU A 184 -14.64 17.29 13.67
N LEU A 185 -15.88 17.10 14.14
CA LEU A 185 -16.45 15.77 14.40
C LEU A 185 -16.48 14.90 13.14
N SER A 186 -16.87 15.46 12.00
CA SER A 186 -16.91 14.74 10.73
C SER A 186 -15.53 14.29 10.26
N GLU A 187 -14.49 15.09 10.53
CA GLU A 187 -13.10 14.76 10.21
C GLU A 187 -12.53 13.71 11.15
N VAL A 188 -12.84 13.76 12.45
CA VAL A 188 -12.49 12.71 13.42
C VAL A 188 -13.12 11.37 13.02
N ASP A 189 -14.39 11.38 12.61
CA ASP A 189 -15.06 10.18 12.11
C ASP A 189 -14.46 9.66 10.81
N ALA A 190 -14.07 10.56 9.90
CA ALA A 190 -13.42 10.19 8.66
C ALA A 190 -12.01 9.63 8.88
N TYR A 191 -11.26 10.17 9.84
CA TYR A 191 -9.99 9.62 10.31
C TYR A 191 -10.17 8.19 10.82
N HIS A 192 -11.16 7.93 11.68
CA HIS A 192 -11.42 6.56 12.18
C HIS A 192 -11.73 5.58 11.03
N ARG A 193 -12.56 5.98 10.06
CA ARG A 193 -12.86 5.14 8.89
C ARG A 193 -11.62 4.88 8.03
N ALA A 194 -10.79 5.89 7.82
CA ALA A 194 -9.54 5.75 7.07
C ALA A 194 -8.55 4.82 7.79
N GLY A 195 -8.46 4.94 9.11
CA GLY A 195 -7.67 4.06 9.96
C GLY A 195 -8.09 2.60 9.89
N ASP A 196 -9.39 2.33 10.02
CA ASP A 196 -9.95 0.97 9.90
C ASP A 196 -9.68 0.39 8.50
N GLY A 197 -9.80 1.21 7.46
CA GLY A 197 -9.45 0.83 6.08
C GLY A 197 -7.98 0.47 5.91
N LEU A 198 -7.07 1.26 6.50
CA LEU A 198 -5.63 0.98 6.48
C LEU A 198 -5.30 -0.33 7.20
N ILE A 199 -5.88 -0.58 8.38
CA ILE A 199 -5.68 -1.85 9.10
C ILE A 199 -6.13 -3.03 8.24
N ALA A 200 -7.31 -2.95 7.63
CA ALA A 200 -7.82 -4.00 6.76
C ALA A 200 -6.93 -4.25 5.53
N LEU A 201 -6.38 -3.18 4.93
CA LEU A 201 -5.45 -3.26 3.81
C LEU A 201 -4.12 -3.91 4.21
N ILE A 202 -3.58 -3.54 5.37
CA ILE A 202 -2.37 -4.15 5.93
C ILE A 202 -2.62 -5.63 6.22
N ASP A 203 -3.73 -5.98 6.88
CA ASP A 203 -4.06 -7.36 7.23
C ASP A 203 -4.24 -8.23 5.97
N THR A 204 -4.89 -7.69 4.94
CA THR A 204 -5.04 -8.38 3.63
C THR A 204 -3.68 -8.61 2.97
N THR A 205 -2.81 -7.59 2.97
CA THR A 205 -1.46 -7.69 2.40
C THR A 205 -0.59 -8.69 3.17
N LEU A 206 -0.70 -8.71 4.50
CA LEU A 206 -0.02 -9.69 5.35
C LEU A 206 -0.52 -11.11 5.10
N ALA A 207 -1.83 -11.32 4.96
CA ALA A 207 -2.43 -12.62 4.65
C ALA A 207 -2.00 -13.14 3.28
N ASN A 208 -2.02 -12.29 2.24
CA ASN A 208 -1.54 -12.63 0.91
C ASN A 208 -0.06 -13.05 0.92
N ASN A 209 0.77 -12.31 1.67
CA ASN A 209 2.17 -12.66 1.86
C ASN A 209 2.34 -13.99 2.62
N ALA A 210 1.47 -14.30 3.59
CA ALA A 210 1.47 -15.55 4.35
C ALA A 210 1.18 -16.76 3.45
N GLU A 211 0.16 -16.69 2.60
CA GLU A 211 -0.19 -17.76 1.66
C GLU A 211 0.94 -18.08 0.67
N LEU A 212 1.69 -17.07 0.22
CA LEU A 212 2.83 -17.27 -0.68
C LEU A 212 3.95 -18.10 -0.03
N ALA A 213 4.22 -17.91 1.27
CA ALA A 213 5.23 -18.68 1.99
C ALA A 213 4.81 -20.14 2.25
N VAL A 214 3.50 -20.42 2.42
CA VAL A 214 3.00 -21.78 2.66
C VAL A 214 2.99 -22.62 1.38
N ARG A 215 2.92 -21.98 0.20
CA ARG A 215 2.93 -22.67 -1.10
C ARG A 215 4.31 -23.15 -1.57
N GLU A 216 5.38 -22.91 -0.82
CA GLU A 216 6.65 -23.60 -1.01
C GLU A 216 6.62 -24.96 -0.28
N PRO A 217 6.38 -26.10 -0.96
CA PRO A 217 6.77 -27.36 -0.38
C PRO A 217 8.28 -27.30 -0.21
N THR A 218 8.76 -27.50 1.01
CA THR A 218 10.14 -27.81 1.37
C THR A 218 10.82 -28.51 0.19
N ARG A 219 11.61 -27.73 -0.55
CA ARG A 219 12.34 -28.23 -1.71
C ARG A 219 13.37 -29.18 -1.13
N SER A 220 13.00 -30.45 -1.07
CA SER A 220 13.80 -31.60 -0.66
C SER A 220 15.24 -31.34 -1.08
N MET A 221 16.11 -31.07 -0.10
CA MET A 221 17.53 -31.07 -0.37
C MET A 221 17.87 -32.42 -1.01
N PRO A 222 18.57 -32.47 -2.15
CA PRO A 222 19.12 -33.71 -2.63
C PRO A 222 20.13 -34.17 -1.58
N ASN A 223 19.81 -35.27 -0.88
CA ASN A 223 20.82 -36.02 -0.14
C ASN A 223 21.93 -36.39 -1.13
N GLY A 224 23.17 -36.09 -0.71
CA GLY A 224 24.38 -36.35 -1.48
C GLY A 224 24.62 -37.82 -1.79
#